data_AF-A0A2X2TEH7-F1
#
_entry.id   AF-A0A2X2TEH7-F1
#
_cell.length_a   1.000
_cell.length_b   1.000
_cell.length_c   1.000
_cell.angle_alpha   90.00
_cell.angle_beta   90.00
_cell.angle_gamma   90.00
#
_symmetry.space_group_name_H-M   'P 1'
#
loop_
_entity.id
_entity.type
_entity.pdbx_description
1 polymer ?
#
loop_
_entity_poly.entity_id
_entity_poly.type
_entity_poly.pdbx_seq_one_letter_code
_entity_poly.pdbx_strand_id
1 'polypeptide(L)'
;MESSPLQSLSLAQAQQKQFRLVDIICRHFPGADFLSQGDVGLVSGLNQPKTTQRVEAVLADFFSAPAAALVQGAGTGGYSQRAGGVVKGGR
;
A
#
# COMPACT_ATOMS: atom_id res chain seq x y z
N MET A 1 29.91 19.98 8.92
CA MET A 1 29.51 18.62 8.49
C MET A 1 28.67 18.81 7.25
N GLU A 2 29.14 18.33 6.10
CA GLU A 2 28.39 18.40 4.85
C GLU A 2 27.39 17.23 4.80
N SER A 3 26.17 17.49 4.36
CA SER A 3 25.12 16.48 4.21
C SER A 3 24.51 16.54 2.81
N SER A 4 24.10 15.38 2.29
CA SER A 4 23.44 15.28 0.98
C SER A 4 21.99 14.85 1.20
N PRO A 5 21.06 15.81 1.38
CA PRO A 5 19.66 15.49 1.62
C PRO A 5 18.97 14.95 0.36
N LEU A 6 17.87 14.24 0.57
CA LEU A 6 16.97 13.86 -0.52
C LEU A 6 16.30 15.11 -1.11
N GLN A 7 16.01 15.04 -2.40
CA GLN A 7 15.26 16.10 -3.09
C GLN A 7 13.79 16.07 -2.67
N SER A 8 13.33 17.17 -2.07
CA SER A 8 11.93 17.36 -1.70
C SER A 8 11.05 17.63 -2.91
N LEU A 9 9.78 17.23 -2.80
CA LEU A 9 8.74 17.58 -3.76
C LEU A 9 8.32 19.05 -3.59
N SER A 10 8.03 19.72 -4.69
CA SER A 10 7.29 20.99 -4.64
C SER A 10 5.82 20.75 -4.26
N LEU A 11 5.13 21.81 -3.83
CA LEU A 11 3.70 21.73 -3.50
C LEU A 11 2.88 21.21 -4.69
N ALA A 12 3.14 21.72 -5.90
CA ALA A 12 2.45 21.28 -7.12
C ALA A 12 2.70 19.80 -7.42
N GLN A 13 3.93 19.31 -7.22
CA GLN A 13 4.25 17.89 -7.39
C GLN A 13 3.56 17.01 -6.34
N ALA A 14 3.48 17.46 -5.09
CA ALA A 14 2.79 16.76 -4.02
C ALA A 14 1.28 16.68 -4.30
N GLN A 15 0.66 17.78 -4.72
CA GLN A 15 -0.76 17.83 -5.11
C GLN A 15 -1.05 16.87 -6.26
N GLN A 16 -0.21 16.87 -7.30
CA GLN A 16 -0.40 15.97 -8.44
C GLN A 16 -0.36 14.49 -8.02
N LYS A 17 0.54 14.13 -7.08
CA LYS A 17 0.59 12.77 -6.52
C LYS A 17 -0.66 12.44 -5.71
N GLN A 18 -1.14 13.38 -4.89
CA GLN A 18 -2.37 13.20 -4.12
C GLN A 18 -3.59 12.99 -5.05
N PHE A 19 -3.74 13.81 -6.09
CA PHE A 19 -4.85 13.66 -7.04
C PHE A 19 -4.78 12.34 -7.79
N ARG A 20 -3.58 11.91 -8.20
CA ARG A 20 -3.40 10.59 -8.81
C ARG A 20 -3.82 9.47 -7.86
N LEU A 21 -3.48 9.55 -6.58
CA LEU A 21 -3.89 8.55 -5.60
C LEU A 21 -5.42 8.49 -5.46
N VAL A 22 -6.08 9.64 -5.34
CA VAL A 22 -7.55 9.71 -5.22
C VAL A 22 -8.24 9.16 -6.47
N ASP A 23 -7.75 9.49 -7.66
CA ASP A 23 -8.28 8.96 -8.91
C ASP A 23 -8.16 7.43 -8.98
N ILE A 24 -7.03 6.85 -8.58
CA ILE A 24 -6.86 5.40 -8.48
C ILE A 24 -7.83 4.79 -7.46
N ILE A 25 -8.00 5.42 -6.29
CA ILE A 25 -8.98 4.98 -5.28
C ILE A 25 -10.38 4.90 -5.91
N CYS A 26 -10.82 5.94 -6.64
CA CYS A 26 -12.14 5.96 -7.28
C CYS A 26 -12.34 4.84 -8.31
N ARG A 27 -11.27 4.41 -9.01
CA ARG A 27 -11.34 3.28 -9.97
C ARG A 27 -11.50 1.94 -9.26
N HIS A 28 -10.86 1.77 -8.11
CA HIS A 28 -10.92 0.53 -7.34
C HIS A 28 -12.16 0.43 -6.44
N PHE A 29 -12.71 1.56 -5.99
CA PHE A 29 -13.88 1.65 -5.13
C PHE A 29 -15.06 2.35 -5.84
N PRO A 30 -15.79 1.63 -6.70
CA PRO A 30 -16.94 2.21 -7.39
C PRO A 30 -18.11 2.46 -6.42
N GLY A 31 -18.81 3.58 -6.62
CA GLY A 31 -20.05 3.89 -5.92
C GLY A 31 -19.90 4.06 -4.41
N ALA A 32 -20.78 3.42 -3.64
CA ALA A 32 -20.84 3.56 -2.19
C ALA A 32 -19.85 2.65 -1.43
N ASP A 33 -19.11 1.77 -2.12
CA ASP A 33 -18.17 0.84 -1.50
C ASP A 33 -17.12 1.55 -0.64
N PHE A 34 -16.68 2.74 -1.08
CA PHE A 34 -15.73 3.58 -0.36
C PHE A 34 -16.30 4.14 0.96
N LEU A 35 -17.63 4.29 1.06
CA LEU A 35 -18.32 4.86 2.21
C LEU A 35 -18.69 3.80 3.26
N SER A 36 -18.27 2.55 3.07
CA SER A 36 -18.39 1.51 4.08
C SER A 36 -17.33 1.69 5.17
N GLN A 37 -17.59 1.20 6.39
CA GLN A 37 -16.57 1.17 7.46
C GLN A 37 -15.44 0.15 7.20
N GLY A 38 -15.53 -0.63 6.13
CA GLY A 38 -14.67 -1.78 5.87
C GLY A 38 -15.19 -3.07 6.51
N ASP A 39 -14.76 -4.20 5.96
CA ASP A 39 -15.01 -5.53 6.50
C ASP A 39 -13.88 -6.00 7.44
N VAL A 40 -14.18 -6.98 8.29
CA VAL A 40 -13.26 -7.50 9.30
C VAL A 40 -13.15 -9.02 9.23
N GLY A 41 -11.99 -9.53 9.65
CA GLY A 41 -11.73 -10.97 9.75
C GLY A 41 -11.17 -11.59 8.47
N LEU A 42 -11.30 -12.91 8.39
CA LEU A 42 -10.72 -13.73 7.33
C LEU A 42 -11.83 -14.20 6.39
N VAL A 43 -11.83 -13.67 5.16
CA VAL A 43 -12.75 -14.13 4.12
C VAL A 43 -12.18 -15.41 3.49
N SER A 44 -12.99 -16.45 3.39
CA SER A 44 -12.60 -17.71 2.73
C SER A 44 -12.11 -17.45 1.30
N GLY A 45 -10.95 -18.03 0.95
CA GLY A 45 -10.28 -17.83 -0.34
C GLY A 45 -9.38 -16.60 -0.44
N LEU A 46 -9.53 -15.61 0.45
CA LEU A 46 -8.65 -14.43 0.52
C LEU A 46 -7.70 -14.48 1.73
N ASN A 47 -8.15 -15.05 2.85
CA ASN A 47 -7.45 -15.02 4.13
C ASN A 47 -7.14 -13.58 4.63
N GLN A 48 -7.96 -12.62 4.20
CA GLN A 48 -7.92 -11.22 4.62
C GLN A 48 -9.27 -10.54 4.31
N PRO A 49 -9.54 -9.33 4.85
CA PRO A 49 -10.70 -8.54 4.45
C PRO A 49 -10.63 -8.15 2.96
N LYS A 50 -11.80 -8.11 2.31
CA LYS A 50 -11.95 -7.65 0.91
C LYS A 50 -11.49 -6.21 0.75
N THR A 51 -11.78 -5.37 1.76
CA THR A 51 -11.39 -3.96 1.77
C THR A 51 -9.87 -3.83 1.77
N THR A 52 -9.16 -4.60 2.61
CA THR A 52 -7.69 -4.62 2.66
C THR A 52 -7.10 -5.03 1.32
N GLN A 53 -7.63 -6.07 0.69
CA GLN A 53 -7.15 -6.52 -0.63
C GLN A 53 -7.29 -5.42 -1.69
N ARG A 54 -8.41 -4.70 -1.68
CA ARG A 54 -8.67 -3.63 -2.62
C ARG A 54 -7.76 -2.42 -2.37
N VAL A 55 -7.47 -2.09 -1.10
CA VAL A 55 -6.48 -1.06 -0.74
C VAL A 55 -5.08 -1.46 -1.21
N GLU A 56 -4.69 -2.73 -1.05
CA GLU A 56 -3.41 -3.22 -1.57
C GLU A 56 -3.32 -3.09 -3.10
N ALA A 57 -4.41 -3.35 -3.83
CA ALA A 57 -4.45 -3.13 -5.27
C ALA A 57 -4.29 -1.63 -5.64
N VAL A 58 -4.92 -0.72 -4.90
CA VAL A 58 -4.74 0.74 -5.07
C VAL A 58 -3.27 1.14 -4.86
N LEU A 59 -2.63 0.61 -3.81
CA LEU A 59 -1.22 0.92 -3.52
C LEU A 59 -0.30 0.35 -4.60
N ALA A 60 -0.57 -0.86 -5.10
CA ALA A 60 0.17 -1.46 -6.19
C ALA A 60 0.11 -0.60 -7.46
N ASP A 61 -1.08 -0.15 -7.88
CA ASP A 61 -1.25 0.74 -9.05
C ASP A 61 -0.60 2.12 -8.80
N PHE A 62 -0.75 2.69 -7.60
CA PHE A 62 -0.14 3.96 -7.27
C PHE A 62 1.39 3.92 -7.32
N PHE A 63 2.03 2.84 -6.86
CA PHE A 63 3.49 2.69 -6.91
C PHE A 63 3.99 1.99 -8.18
N SER A 64 3.12 1.70 -9.16
CA SER A 64 3.45 0.96 -10.37
C SER A 64 4.16 -0.38 -10.09
N ALA A 65 3.67 -1.09 -9.09
CA ALA A 65 4.18 -2.38 -8.65
C ALA A 65 3.23 -3.52 -9.04
N PRO A 66 3.73 -4.75 -9.21
CA PRO A 66 2.88 -5.90 -9.57
C PRO A 66 1.91 -6.30 -8.44
N ALA A 67 2.26 -6.04 -7.18
CA ALA A 67 1.44 -6.32 -6.00
C ALA A 67 1.91 -5.47 -4.81
N ALA A 68 1.05 -5.33 -3.81
CA ALA A 68 1.37 -4.76 -2.50
C ALA A 68 0.73 -5.61 -1.39
N ALA A 69 1.27 -5.51 -0.18
CA ALA A 69 0.73 -6.18 1.01
C ALA A 69 0.86 -5.27 2.22
N LEU A 70 -0.22 -5.15 3.00
CA LEU A 70 -0.22 -4.45 4.28
C LEU A 70 0.19 -5.42 5.38
N VAL A 71 1.09 -4.95 6.24
CA VAL A 71 1.73 -5.77 7.26
C VAL A 71 1.66 -5.11 8.62
N GLN A 72 1.68 -5.94 9.66
CA GLN A 72 1.81 -5.48 11.04
C GLN A 72 3.24 -5.00 11.31
N GLY A 73 3.40 -4.13 12.32
CA GLY A 73 4.73 -3.65 12.74
C GLY A 73 5.30 -2.50 11.89
N ALA A 74 4.47 -1.83 11.08
CA ALA A 74 4.83 -0.67 10.27
C ALA A 74 6.09 -0.92 9.41
N GLY A 75 7.05 0.02 9.40
CA GLY A 75 8.28 -0.10 8.63
C GLY A 75 9.12 -1.32 9.05
N THR A 76 9.33 -1.51 10.36
CA THR A 76 10.12 -2.63 10.89
C THR A 76 9.53 -3.98 10.50
N GLY A 77 8.21 -4.13 10.62
CA GLY A 77 7.51 -5.35 10.20
C GLY A 77 7.60 -5.58 8.69
N GLY A 78 7.49 -4.53 7.88
CA GLY A 78 7.71 -4.60 6.44
C GLY A 78 9.11 -5.08 6.07
N TYR A 79 10.15 -4.57 6.74
CA TYR A 79 11.51 -5.04 6.52
C TYR A 79 11.68 -6.50 6.93
N SER A 80 11.19 -6.91 8.10
CA SER A 80 11.31 -8.29 8.59
C SER A 80 10.60 -9.28 7.68
N GLN A 81 9.37 -8.99 7.25
CA GLN A 81 8.62 -9.87 6.34
C GLN A 81 9.28 -9.96 4.96
N ARG A 82 9.75 -8.82 4.42
CA ARG A 82 10.50 -8.82 3.16
C ARG A 82 11.77 -9.67 3.27
N ALA A 83 12.54 -9.49 4.35
CA ALA A 83 13.77 -10.26 4.57
C ALA A 83 13.48 -11.76 4.65
N GLY A 84 12.45 -12.18 5.39
CA GLY A 84 12.04 -13.58 5.47
C GLY A 84 11.53 -14.18 4.15
N GLY A 85 10.94 -13.37 3.26
CA GLY A 85 10.49 -13.83 1.94
C GLY A 85 11.58 -13.90 0.87
N VAL A 86 12.62 -13.05 0.96
CA VAL A 86 13.73 -12.99 -0.01
C VAL A 86 14.91 -13.88 0.40
N VAL A 87 15.17 -13.99 1.69
CA VAL A 87 16.26 -14.81 2.22
C VAL A 87 15.68 -16.17 2.61
N LYS A 88 16.06 -17.23 1.88
CA LYS A 88 15.83 -18.60 2.35
C LYS A 88 16.58 -18.77 3.66
N GLY A 89 15.87 -19.17 4.73
CA GLY A 89 16.49 -19.48 6.02
C GLY A 89 17.69 -20.41 5.81
N GLY A 90 18.87 -19.96 6.20
CA GLY A 90 20.04 -20.82 6.31
C GLY A 90 19.74 -21.89 7.35
N ARG A 91 19.74 -23.15 6.94
CA ARG A 91 20.00 -24.25 7.86
C ARG A 91 21.50 -24.29 8.12
#